data_AF-A0A8S3YZT2-F1
#
_entry.id   AF-A0A8S3YZT2-F1
#
_cell.length_a   1.000
_cell.length_b   1.000
_cell.length_c   1.000
_cell.angle_alpha   90.00
_cell.angle_beta   90.00
_cell.angle_gamma   90.00
#
_symmetry.space_group_name_H-M   'P 1'
#
loop_
_entity.id
_entity.type
_entity.pdbx_description
1 polymer ?
#
loop_
_entity_poly.entity_id
_entity_poly.type
_entity_poly.pdbx_seq_one_letter_code
_entity_poly.pdbx_strand_id
1 'polypeptide(L)' 'LSASDLGSLVTMLFASIFLTPAFLEADLPFESAGIYYLIFGIPHLALTRVSSCLTSLIAVDRCLSVISPLK' A
#
# COMPACT_ATOMS: atom_id res chain seq x y z
N LEU A 1 10.37 2.20 -5.44
CA LEU A 1 10.11 1.10 -4.49
C LEU A 1 9.90 1.69 -3.11
N SER A 2 10.94 2.29 -2.51
CA SER A 2 10.88 2.97 -1.19
C SER A 2 9.69 3.91 -0.98
N ALA A 3 9.36 4.79 -1.94
CA ALA A 3 8.20 5.69 -1.83
C ALA A 3 6.85 4.95 -1.83
N SER A 4 6.73 3.86 -2.61
CA SER A 4 5.52 3.03 -2.67
C SER A 4 5.35 2.19 -1.41
N ASP A 5 6.46 1.68 -0.86
CA ASP A 5 6.46 0.91 0.38
C ASP A 5 6.15 1.80 1.59
N LEU A 6 6.73 2.99 1.66
CA LEU A 6 6.38 4.01 2.66
C LEU A 6 4.89 4.37 2.58
N GLY A 7 4.35 4.58 1.38
CA GLY A 7 2.92 4.83 1.20
C GLY A 7 2.04 3.66 1.69
N SER A 8 2.42 2.41 1.40
CA SER A 8 1.71 1.22 1.86
C SER A 8 1.74 1.11 3.39
N LEU A 9 2.88 1.39 4.01
CA LEU A 9 3.02 1.40 5.48
C LEU A 9 2.17 2.49 6.13
N VAL A 10 2.15 3.69 5.56
CA VAL A 10 1.33 4.81 6.07
C VAL A 10 -0.16 4.46 6.00
N THR A 11 -0.64 3.94 4.87
CA THR A 11 -2.05 3.53 4.73
C THR A 11 -2.42 2.39 5.68
N MET A 12 -1.51 1.43 5.92
CA MET A 12 -1.69 0.36 6.90
C MET A 12 -1.69 0.87 8.36
N LEU A 13 -0.89 1.89 8.66
CA LEU A 13 -0.86 2.52 9.99
C LEU A 13 -2.19 3.23 10.28
N PHE A 14 -2.68 4.02 9.31
CA PHE A 14 -3.98 4.67 9.44
C PHE A 14 -5.12 3.66 9.57
N ALA A 15 -5.04 2.55 8.83
CA ALA A 15 -5.99 1.46 8.97
C ALA A 15 -6.06 0.90 10.39
N SER A 16 -4.89 0.67 10.99
CA SER A 16 -4.78 0.17 12.37
C SER A 16 -5.39 1.16 13.38
N ILE A 17 -5.24 2.48 13.15
CA ILE A 17 -5.84 3.52 14.00
C ILE A 17 -7.37 3.48 13.90
N PHE A 18 -7.93 3.38 12.69
CA PHE A 18 -9.39 3.34 12.48
C PHE A 18 -10.05 2.06 13.02
N LEU A 19 -9.34 0.94 13.05
CA LEU A 19 -9.80 -0.34 13.60
C LEU A 19 -9.62 -0.44 15.13
N THR A 20 -9.13 0.61 15.79
CA THR A 20 -8.96 0.61 17.25
C THR A 20 -10.34 0.74 17.93
N PRO A 21 -10.63 0.03 19.03
CA PRO A 21 -11.92 0.09 19.72
C PRO A 21 -12.33 1.51 20.12
N ALA A 22 -11.36 2.34 20.51
CA ALA A 22 -11.59 3.75 20.84
C ALA A 22 -12.16 4.58 19.66
N PHE A 23 -11.89 4.17 18.42
CA PHE A 23 -12.39 4.83 17.21
C PHE A 23 -13.69 4.18 16.71
N LEU A 24 -13.87 2.89 16.96
CA LEU A 24 -15.06 2.14 16.56
C LEU A 24 -16.28 2.44 17.45
N GLU A 25 -16.03 2.68 18.74
CA GLU A 25 -17.05 3.00 19.76
C GLU A 25 -17.30 4.51 19.90
N ALA A 26 -16.48 5.34 19.25
CA ALA A 26 -16.72 6.76 19.20
C ALA A 26 -17.96 7.02 18.32
N ASP A 27 -18.91 7.79 18.85
CA ASP A 27 -20.16 8.15 18.17
C ASP A 27 -19.88 9.23 17.11
N LEU A 28 -19.15 8.86 16.05
CA LEU A 28 -18.85 9.75 14.94
C LEU A 28 -20.07 9.89 14.02
N PRO A 29 -20.33 11.08 13.47
CA PRO A 29 -21.50 11.35 12.63
C PRO A 29 -21.44 10.69 11.24
N PHE A 30 -20.53 9.75 11.03
CA PHE A 30 -20.26 9.11 9.75
C PHE A 30 -20.02 7.62 9.89
N GLU A 31 -20.40 6.86 8.86
CA GLU A 31 -20.20 5.42 8.79
C GLU A 31 -18.70 5.14 8.62
N SER A 32 -18.08 4.69 9.71
CA SER A 32 -16.63 4.58 9.85
C SER A 32 -16.04 3.51 8.92
N ALA A 33 -16.77 2.43 8.62
CA ALA A 33 -16.25 1.34 7.79
C ALA A 33 -16.15 1.72 6.30
N GLY A 34 -17.14 2.44 5.78
CA GLY A 34 -17.18 2.92 4.39
C GLY A 34 -16.12 3.98 4.11
N ILE A 35 -15.94 4.93 5.03
CA ILE A 35 -14.86 5.93 4.93
C ILE A 35 -13.49 5.26 5.05
N TYR A 36 -13.36 4.30 5.97
CA TYR A 36 -12.14 3.52 6.11
C TYR A 36 -11.78 2.78 4.80
N TYR A 37 -12.75 2.09 4.21
CA TYR A 37 -12.55 1.35 2.96
C TYR A 37 -12.17 2.28 1.80
N LEU A 38 -12.84 3.44 1.69
CA LEU A 38 -12.60 4.40 0.62
C LEU A 38 -11.23 5.08 0.75
N ILE A 39 -10.86 5.55 1.94
CA ILE A 39 -9.68 6.39 2.17
C ILE A 39 -8.42 5.57 2.42
N PHE A 40 -8.52 4.37 2.98
CA PHE A 40 -7.35 3.56 3.34
C PHE A 40 -7.31 2.24 2.59
N GLY A 41 -8.45 1.55 2.44
CA GLY A 41 -8.52 0.26 1.75
C GLY A 41 -8.12 0.33 0.27
N ILE A 42 -8.81 1.18 -0.50
CA ILE A 42 -8.54 1.36 -1.94
C ILE A 42 -7.11 1.83 -2.22
N PRO A 43 -6.59 2.90 -1.58
CA PRO A 43 -5.24 3.36 -1.86
C PRO A 43 -4.15 2.41 -1.36
N HIS A 44 -4.37 1.69 -0.24
CA HIS A 44 -3.45 0.63 0.17
C HIS A 44 -3.33 -0.43 -0.93
N LEU A 45 -4.47 -0.93 -1.44
CA LEU A 45 -4.47 -1.92 -2.52
C LEU A 45 -3.74 -1.40 -3.77
N ALA A 46 -3.97 -0.14 -4.16
CA ALA A 46 -3.28 0.47 -5.28
C ALA A 46 -1.76 0.53 -5.07
N LEU A 47 -1.30 0.97 -3.89
CA LEU A 47 0.12 1.07 -3.54
C LEU A 47 0.80 -0.31 -3.47
N THR A 48 0.12 -1.33 -2.96
CA THR A 48 0.63 -2.70 -2.99
C THR A 48 0.82 -3.21 -4.43
N ARG A 49 -0.12 -2.92 -5.33
CA ARG A 49 -0.02 -3.32 -6.74
C ARG A 49 1.10 -2.60 -7.47
N VAL A 50 1.30 -1.30 -7.21
CA VAL A 50 2.41 -0.52 -7.76
C VAL A 50 3.75 -1.06 -7.25
N SER A 51 3.89 -1.34 -5.96
CA SER A 51 5.12 -1.92 -5.38
C SER A 51 5.44 -3.29 -6.00
N SER A 52 4.44 -4.16 -6.16
CA SER A 52 4.60 -5.47 -6.83
C SER A 52 5.04 -5.33 -8.29
N CYS A 53 4.43 -4.42 -9.05
CA CYS A 53 4.82 -4.15 -10.45
C CYS A 53 6.27 -3.65 -10.54
N LEU A 54 6.65 -2.69 -9.69
CA LEU A 54 8.03 -2.18 -9.63
C LEU A 54 9.03 -3.28 -9.27
N THR A 55 8.71 -4.11 -8.29
CA THR A 55 9.56 -5.22 -7.86
C THR A 55 9.80 -6.20 -9.01
N SER A 56 8.73 -6.53 -9.76
CA SER A 56 8.83 -7.37 -10.94
C SER A 56 9.71 -6.74 -12.03
N LEU A 57 9.54 -5.45 -12.32
CA LEU A 57 10.36 -4.75 -13.33
C LEU A 57 11.85 -4.72 -12.94
N ILE A 58 12.14 -4.45 -11.67
CA ILE A 58 13.52 -4.48 -11.15
C ILE A 58 14.11 -5.89 -11.27
N ALA A 59 13.34 -6.94 -10.94
CA ALA A 59 13.80 -8.32 -11.08
C ALA A 59 14.11 -8.66 -12.55
N VAL A 60 13.26 -8.23 -13.49
CA VAL A 60 13.51 -8.42 -14.94
C VAL A 60 14.78 -7.69 -15.37
N ASP A 61 14.98 -6.43 -14.96
CA ASP A 61 16.19 -5.66 -15.29
C ASP A 61 17.46 -6.37 -14.82
N ARG A 62 17.45 -6.92 -13.59
CA ARG A 62 18.57 -7.68 -13.05
C ARG A 62 18.81 -9.00 -13.79
N CYS A 63 17.76 -9.72 -14.15
CA CYS A 63 17.88 -10.93 -14.96
C CYS A 63 18.38 -10.62 -16.38
N LEU A 64 17.88 -9.56 -16.99
CA LEU A 64 18.29 -9.12 -18.32
C LEU A 64 19.76 -8.69 -18.35
N SER A 65 20.23 -7.97 -17.33
CA SER A 65 21.64 -7.59 -17.18
C SER A 65 22.58 -8.80 -17.03
N VAL A 66 22.09 -9.95 -16.55
CA VAL A 66 22.87 -11.20 -16.47
C VAL A 66 22.83 -11.96 -17.80
N ILE A 67 21.66 -12.03 -18.44
CA ILE A 67 21.45 -12.78 -19.70
C ILE A 67 22.06 -12.05 -20.90
N SER A 68 22.03 -10.72 -20.91
CA SER A 68 22.63 -9.86 -21.93
C SER A 68 23.87 -9.16 -21.37
N PRO A 69 25.04 -9.82 -21.33
CA PRO A 69 26.29 -9.19 -20.90
C PRO A 69 26.84 -8.18 -21.92
N LEU A 70 26.12 -7.89 -23.00
CA LEU A 70 26.50 -6.94 -24.04
C LEU A 70 26.29 -5.50 -23.56
N LYS A 71 27.28 -5.00 -22.81
CA LYS A 71 27.67 -3.59 -22.80
C LYS A 71 28.82 -3.40 -23.77
#